data_AF-A0A8T3M526-F1
#
_entry.id   AF-A0A8T3M526-F1
#
_cell.length_a   1.000
_cell.length_b   1.000
_cell.length_c   1.000
_cell.angle_alpha   90.00
_cell.angle_beta   90.00
_cell.angle_gamma   90.00
#
_symmetry.space_group_name_H-M   'P 1'
#
loop_
_entity.id
_entity.type
_entity.pdbx_description
1 polymer ?
#
loop_
_entity_poly.entity_id
_entity_poly.type
_entity_poly.pdbx_seq_one_letter_code
_entity_poly.pdbx_strand_id
1 'polypeptide(L)' 'VEWLAAQPWCDGAVGMWGISYGGFTAIQVAALRPPHLRAIVPVMATDDRYLDDVHYRGGCRAATWIAVNPP' A
#
# COMPACT_ATOMS: atom_id res chain seq x y z
N VAL A 1 1.74 14.12 0.39
CA VAL A 1 2.77 14.34 -0.65
C VAL A 1 3.05 15.82 -0.81
N GLU A 2 2.08 16.62 -1.25
CA GLU A 2 2.27 18.06 -1.55
C GLU A 2 2.85 18.89 -0.40
N TRP A 3 2.38 18.67 0.83
CA TRP A 3 2.96 19.35 1.99
C TRP A 3 4.46 19.07 2.15
N LEU A 4 4.88 17.83 1.94
CA LEU A 4 6.29 17.43 2.05
C LEU A 4 7.12 18.07 0.94
N ALA A 5 6.60 18.09 -0.28
CA ALA A 5 7.25 18.71 -1.44
C ALA A 5 7.43 20.22 -1.29
N ALA A 6 6.60 20.89 -0.47
CA ALA A 6 6.68 22.33 -0.22
C ALA A 6 7.71 22.73 0.85
N GLN A 7 8.36 21.78 1.52
CA GLN A 7 9.31 22.09 2.58
C GLN A 7 10.65 22.59 2.01
N PRO A 8 11.33 23.56 2.66
CA PRO A 8 12.54 24.19 2.11
C PRO A 8 13.74 23.24 1.98
N TRP A 9 13.68 22.10 2.65
CA TRP A 9 14.70 21.04 2.63
C TRP A 9 14.34 19.88 1.67
N CYS A 10 13.17 19.92 1.03
CA CYS A 10 12.76 18.94 0.03
C CYS A 10 13.05 19.52 -1.37
N ASP A 11 13.58 18.68 -2.26
CA ASP A 11 13.82 19.01 -3.66
C ASP A 11 12.55 18.89 -4.54
N GLY A 12 11.39 18.67 -3.92
CA GLY A 12 10.11 18.46 -4.59
C GLY A 12 9.91 17.04 -5.16
N ALA A 13 10.87 16.13 -5.00
CA ALA A 13 10.73 14.73 -5.41
C ALA A 13 10.38 13.85 -4.20
N VAL A 14 9.12 13.43 -4.10
CA VAL A 14 8.65 12.59 -2.99
C VAL A 14 8.54 11.13 -3.43
N GLY A 15 9.04 10.23 -2.59
CA GLY A 15 8.83 8.79 -2.70
C GLY A 15 7.98 8.25 -1.53
N MET A 16 7.27 7.14 -1.76
CA MET A 16 6.61 6.38 -0.68
C MET A 16 7.08 4.94 -0.69
N TRP A 17 7.36 4.38 0.48
CA TRP A 17 7.70 2.97 0.67
C TRP A 17 6.95 2.45 1.89
N GLY A 18 6.61 1.15 1.87
CA GLY A 18 6.06 0.50 3.05
C GLY A 18 5.72 -0.95 2.81
N ILE A 19 5.68 -1.71 3.92
CA ILE A 19 5.27 -3.11 3.94
C ILE A 19 3.80 -3.20 4.35
N SER A 20 3.05 -4.15 3.79
CA SER A 20 1.67 -4.45 4.17
C SER A 20 0.80 -3.19 4.08
N TYR A 21 0.27 -2.69 5.20
CA TYR A 21 -0.55 -1.48 5.22
C TYR A 21 0.15 -0.23 4.69
N GLY A 22 1.47 -0.11 4.90
CA GLY A 22 2.24 0.97 4.30
C GLY A 22 2.27 0.88 2.77
N GLY A 23 2.36 -0.34 2.23
CA GLY A 23 2.31 -0.59 0.79
C GLY A 23 0.93 -0.31 0.19
N PHE A 24 -0.15 -0.73 0.85
CA PHE A 24 -1.52 -0.38 0.44
C PHE A 24 -1.73 1.13 0.38
N THR A 25 -1.25 1.84 1.41
CA THR A 25 -1.34 3.30 1.48
C THR A 25 -0.59 3.96 0.33
N ALA A 26 0.61 3.47 -0.01
CA ALA A 26 1.39 4.00 -1.13
C ALA A 26 0.67 3.82 -2.48
N ILE A 27 0.05 2.65 -2.72
CA ILE A 27 -0.76 2.38 -3.92
C ILE A 27 -1.95 3.34 -4.00
N GLN A 28 -2.71 3.48 -2.91
CA GLN A 28 -3.90 4.33 -2.88
C GLN A 28 -3.55 5.81 -3.11
N VAL A 29 -2.46 6.30 -2.52
CA VAL A 29 -1.99 7.67 -2.76
C VAL A 29 -1.51 7.84 -4.20
N ALA A 30 -0.82 6.86 -4.79
CA ALA A 30 -0.38 6.94 -6.18
C ALA A 30 -1.55 7.03 -7.17
N ALA A 31 -2.68 6.36 -6.87
CA ALA A 31 -3.88 6.44 -7.70
C ALA A 31 -4.48 7.86 -7.79
N LEU A 32 -4.22 8.71 -6.79
CA LEU A 32 -4.61 10.14 -6.79
C LEU A 32 -3.71 11.02 -7.70
N ARG A 33 -2.64 10.44 -8.26
CA ARG A 33 -1.65 11.11 -9.11
C ARG A 33 -1.12 12.44 -8.55
N PRO A 34 -0.60 12.49 -7.30
CA PRO A 34 -0.01 13.71 -6.77
C PRO A 34 1.19 14.13 -7.64
N PRO A 35 1.28 15.40 -8.08
CA PRO A 35 2.28 15.82 -9.07
C PRO A 35 3.73 15.68 -8.59
N HIS A 36 3.96 15.69 -7.28
CA HIS A 36 5.30 15.56 -6.69
C HIS A 36 5.66 14.12 -6.27
N LEU A 37 4.74 13.16 -6.40
CA LEU A 37 5.03 11.75 -6.13
C LEU A 37 5.77 11.15 -7.33
N ARG A 38 7.05 10.85 -7.17
CA ARG A 38 7.91 10.36 -8.26
C ARG A 38 8.03 8.84 -8.30
N ALA A 39 7.92 8.17 -7.16
CA ALA A 39 8.01 6.73 -7.08
C ALA A 39 7.27 6.18 -5.86
N ILE A 40 6.78 4.95 -5.99
CA ILE A 40 6.34 4.14 -4.85
C ILE A 40 7.06 2.80 -4.86
N VAL A 41 7.27 2.24 -3.68
CA VAL A 41 7.77 0.87 -3.49
C VAL A 41 6.84 0.16 -2.48
N PRO A 42 5.71 -0.38 -2.95
CA PRO A 42 4.77 -1.10 -2.12
C PRO A 42 5.21 -2.56 -1.95
N VAL A 43 5.52 -2.97 -0.72
CA VAL A 43 6.03 -4.31 -0.41
C VAL A 43 4.93 -5.14 0.27
N MET A 44 4.71 -6.38 -0.20
CA MET A 44 3.65 -7.27 0.30
C MET A 44 2.28 -6.58 0.37
N ALA A 45 1.93 -5.89 -0.71
CA ALA A 45 0.68 -5.15 -0.87
C ALA A 45 0.07 -5.43 -2.25
N THR A 46 -1.20 -5.10 -2.39
CA THR A 46 -2.01 -5.30 -3.62
C THR A 46 -2.93 -4.10 -3.81
N ASP A 47 -3.20 -3.74 -5.06
CA ASP A 47 -4.23 -2.80 -5.47
C ASP A 47 -5.63 -3.43 -5.50
N ASP A 48 -5.73 -4.76 -5.59
CA ASP A 48 -6.96 -5.53 -5.46
C ASP A 48 -7.10 -6.16 -4.07
N ARG A 49 -7.74 -5.41 -3.16
CA ARG A 49 -7.97 -5.88 -1.79
C ARG A 49 -9.02 -6.97 -1.67
N TYR A 50 -9.83 -7.21 -2.71
CA TYR A 50 -10.90 -8.21 -2.65
C TYR A 50 -10.43 -9.58 -3.13
N LEU A 51 -9.56 -9.64 -4.14
CA LEU A 51 -9.09 -10.91 -4.66
C LEU A 51 -7.80 -11.40 -3.99
N ASP A 52 -6.92 -10.47 -3.58
CA ASP A 52 -5.53 -10.82 -3.27
C ASP A 52 -5.09 -10.46 -1.83
N ASP A 53 -5.93 -9.80 -1.03
CA ASP A 53 -5.61 -9.47 0.36
C ASP A 53 -5.96 -10.60 1.35
N VAL A 54 -5.57 -10.44 2.62
CA VAL A 54 -5.79 -11.39 3.72
C VAL A 54 -7.26 -11.61 4.08
N HIS A 55 -8.20 -10.92 3.43
CA HIS A 55 -9.62 -10.94 3.78
C HIS A 55 -10.43 -11.87 2.88
N TYR A 56 -10.07 -11.97 1.60
CA TYR A 56 -10.79 -12.76 0.61
C TYR A 56 -9.82 -13.28 -0.44
N ARG A 57 -9.95 -14.57 -0.77
CA ARG A 57 -9.19 -15.22 -1.85
C ARG A 57 -10.12 -16.14 -2.62
N GLY A 58 -10.22 -15.93 -3.93
CA GLY A 58 -11.06 -16.76 -4.80
C GLY A 58 -12.55 -16.78 -4.42
N GLY A 59 -13.08 -15.68 -3.89
CA GLY A 59 -14.49 -15.56 -3.45
C GLY A 59 -14.79 -16.10 -2.05
N CYS A 60 -13.83 -16.75 -1.39
CA CYS A 60 -13.94 -17.21 -0.01
C CYS A 60 -13.30 -16.20 0.93
N ARG A 61 -13.95 -15.94 2.06
CA ARG A 61 -13.37 -15.11 3.13
C ARG A 61 -12.18 -15.87 3.71
N ALA A 62 -11.00 -15.29 3.65
CA ALA A 62 -9.80 -15.91 4.20
C ALA A 62 -9.99 -16.04 5.73
N ALA A 63 -10.10 -17.27 6.21
CA ALA A 63 -10.17 -17.55 7.63
C ALA A 63 -8.82 -17.18 8.26
N THR A 64 -8.86 -16.64 9.49
CA THR A 64 -7.67 -16.27 10.24
C THR A 64 -6.69 -17.45 10.33
N TRP A 65 -5.39 -17.15 10.47
CA TRP A 65 -4.28 -18.11 10.61
C TRP A 65 -4.51 -19.25 11.63
N ILE A 66 -5.52 -19.11 12.49
CA ILE A 66 -5.97 -20.09 13.48
C ILE A 66 -6.61 -21.33 12.83
N ALA A 67 -7.19 -21.22 11.63
CA ALA A 67 -7.92 -22.34 11.01
C ALA A 67 -7.03 -23.34 10.24
N VAL A 68 -5.77 -22.97 9.92
CA VAL A 68 -4.89 -23.76 9.04
C VAL A 68 -3.69 -24.40 9.75
N ASN A 69 -3.54 -24.18 11.06
CA ASN A 69 -2.61 -24.93 11.91
C ASN A 69 -3.36 -25.47 13.14
N PRO A 70 -3.93 -26.69 13.08
CA PRO A 70 -4.29 -27.38 14.31
C PRO A 70 -3.01 -27.67 15.13
N PRO A 71 -3.10 -27.78 16.47
CA PRO A 71 -1.96 -28.10 17.34
C PRO A 71 -1.27 -29.42 16.98
#